data_AF-C4VAM6-F1
#
_entry.id   AF-C4VAM6-F1
#
_cell.length_a   1.000
_cell.length_b   1.000
_cell.length_c   1.000
_cell.angle_alpha   90.00
_cell.angle_beta   90.00
_cell.angle_gamma   90.00
#
_symmetry.space_group_name_H-M   'P 1'
#
loop_
_entity.id
_entity.type
_entity.pdbx_description
1 polymer ?
#
loop_
_entity_poly.entity_id
_entity_poly.type
_entity_poly.pdbx_seq_one_letter_code
_entity_poly.pdbx_strand_id
1 'polypeptide(L)'
;MVKIGGEGIGVQFDETAICNGELIPNPSSTIDNKPNIQWLVGGVEEGNCKNFVLKLVPNRKVPTILDMFKEHVAPGSIIVTDGYPSYPRTVIEFGSCHEAVNHSVGFVNAQGAHTNQIENL
;
A
#
# COMPACT_ATOMS: atom_id res chain seq x y z
N MET A 1 -13.07 -14.37 2.49
CA MET A 1 -11.82 -14.29 1.70
C MET A 1 -10.65 -14.52 2.64
N VAL A 2 -9.59 -15.17 2.19
CA VAL A 2 -8.36 -15.30 2.98
C VAL A 2 -7.70 -13.92 3.02
N LYS A 3 -7.34 -13.47 4.22
CA LYS A 3 -6.60 -12.22 4.44
C LYS A 3 -5.10 -12.50 4.42
N ILE A 4 -4.31 -11.55 3.96
CA ILE A 4 -2.84 -11.61 3.99
C ILE A 4 -2.31 -11.00 5.30
N GLY A 5 -1.08 -11.36 5.66
CA GLY A 5 -0.44 -10.93 6.90
C GLY A 5 -0.92 -11.70 8.12
N GLY A 6 -0.80 -11.09 9.29
CA GLY A 6 -1.08 -11.69 10.59
C GLY A 6 -0.24 -11.03 11.68
N GLU A 7 -0.45 -11.45 12.93
CA GLU A 7 0.29 -10.90 14.06
C GLU A 7 1.81 -10.92 13.84
N GLY A 8 2.42 -9.74 13.81
CA GLY A 8 3.87 -9.56 13.61
C GLY A 8 4.36 -9.78 12.17
N ILE A 9 3.47 -10.02 11.21
CA ILE A 9 3.81 -10.19 9.80
C ILE A 9 3.70 -8.85 9.07
N GLY A 10 4.78 -8.46 8.38
CA GLY A 10 4.81 -7.30 7.51
C GLY A 10 3.97 -7.49 6.25
N VAL A 11 3.25 -6.45 5.85
CA VAL A 11 2.54 -6.39 4.57
C VAL A 11 2.91 -5.07 3.91
N GLN A 12 3.62 -5.16 2.79
CA GLN A 12 4.03 -4.02 1.98
C GLN A 12 2.90 -3.58 1.07
N PHE A 13 2.62 -2.27 1.02
CA PHE A 13 1.64 -1.67 0.12
C PHE A 13 2.27 -0.60 -0.76
N ASP A 14 1.80 -0.54 -2.01
CA ASP A 14 2.12 0.51 -2.97
C ASP A 14 0.92 0.75 -3.91
N GLU A 15 0.90 1.92 -4.55
CA GLU A 15 -0.15 2.31 -5.49
C GLU A 15 0.41 2.67 -6.87
N THR A 16 -0.22 2.11 -7.90
CA THR A 16 -0.03 2.55 -9.27
C THR A 16 -1.30 3.15 -9.85
N ALA A 17 -1.16 3.99 -10.86
CA ALA A 17 -2.29 4.62 -11.53
C ALA A 17 -2.35 4.15 -12.99
N ILE A 18 -3.57 3.83 -13.44
CA ILE A 18 -3.87 3.51 -14.83
C ILE A 18 -4.73 4.64 -15.38
N CYS A 19 -4.28 5.27 -16.47
CA CYS A 19 -5.01 6.34 -17.15
C CYS A 19 -5.15 5.98 -18.63
N ASN A 20 -6.38 6.03 -19.16
CA ASN A 20 -6.65 5.66 -20.57
C ASN A 20 -6.14 4.27 -20.97
N GLY A 21 -6.09 3.32 -20.03
CA GLY A 21 -5.58 1.97 -20.26
C GLY A 21 -4.05 1.83 -20.18
N GLU A 22 -3.33 2.91 -19.84
CA GLU A 22 -1.87 2.90 -19.72
C GLU A 22 -1.45 3.11 -18.26
N LEU A 23 -0.38 2.43 -17.83
CA LEU A 23 0.24 2.67 -16.53
C LEU A 23 0.94 4.03 -16.50
N ILE A 24 0.79 4.74 -15.39
CA ILE A 24 1.49 6.01 -15.14
C ILE A 24 2.80 5.70 -14.39
N PRO A 25 3.99 5.99 -14.96
CA PRO A 25 5.27 5.64 -14.35
C PRO A 25 5.57 6.37 -13.03
N ASN A 26 5.05 7.59 -12.86
CA ASN A 26 5.28 8.41 -11.66
C ASN A 26 3.93 8.92 -11.13
N PRO A 27 3.15 8.05 -10.46
CA PRO A 27 1.79 8.37 -10.09
C PRO A 27 1.70 9.30 -8.86
N SER A 28 2.79 9.57 -8.15
CA SER A 28 2.80 10.36 -6.90
C SER A 28 2.12 11.73 -7.03
N SER A 29 2.33 12.43 -8.16
CA SER A 29 1.70 13.74 -8.45
C SER A 29 0.35 13.64 -9.17
N THR A 30 -0.14 12.44 -9.45
CA THR A 30 -1.42 12.24 -10.15
C THR A 30 -2.58 12.52 -9.21
N ILE A 31 -3.49 13.38 -9.67
CA ILE A 31 -4.70 13.74 -8.92
C ILE A 31 -5.79 12.66 -9.06
N ASP A 32 -6.46 12.35 -7.96
CA ASP A 32 -7.50 11.30 -7.91
C ASP A 32 -8.69 11.56 -8.83
N ASN A 33 -8.97 12.81 -9.17
CA ASN A 33 -10.12 13.21 -10.00
C ASN A 33 -9.76 13.44 -11.48
N LYS A 34 -8.58 13.04 -11.92
CA LYS A 34 -8.20 13.10 -13.34
C LYS A 34 -9.18 12.24 -14.17
N PRO A 35 -9.69 12.72 -15.31
CA PRO A 35 -10.55 11.91 -16.18
C PRO A 35 -9.87 10.58 -16.57
N ASN A 36 -10.64 9.49 -16.56
CA ASN A 36 -10.21 8.14 -16.90
C ASN A 36 -9.07 7.57 -16.03
N ILE A 37 -8.86 8.13 -14.84
CA ILE A 37 -7.91 7.57 -13.87
C ILE A 37 -8.56 6.43 -13.09
N GLN A 38 -7.80 5.37 -12.88
CA GLN A 38 -8.14 4.27 -12.00
C GLN A 38 -6.90 3.93 -11.19
N TRP A 39 -7.03 3.84 -9.89
CA TRP A 39 -5.94 3.42 -9.01
C TRP A 39 -5.97 1.91 -8.82
N LEU A 40 -4.79 1.31 -8.76
CA LEU A 40 -4.57 -0.07 -8.37
C LEU A 40 -3.68 -0.04 -7.12
N VAL A 41 -4.20 -0.54 -6.01
CA VAL A 41 -3.45 -0.72 -4.76
C VAL A 41 -3.01 -2.17 -4.69
N GLY A 42 -1.71 -2.39 -4.56
CA GLY A 42 -1.13 -3.70 -4.32
C GLY A 42 -0.73 -3.87 -2.86
N GLY A 43 -0.89 -5.09 -2.35
CA GLY A 43 -0.38 -5.51 -1.05
C GLY A 43 0.30 -6.87 -1.16
N VAL A 44 1.46 -7.04 -0.52
CA VAL A 44 2.20 -8.31 -0.51
C VAL A 44 2.74 -8.62 0.88
N GLU A 45 2.64 -9.87 1.28
CA GLU A 45 3.16 -10.36 2.56
C GLU A 45 4.69 -10.49 2.52
N GLU A 46 5.35 -9.96 3.55
CA GLU A 46 6.80 -10.09 3.67
C GLU A 46 7.22 -11.55 3.87
N GLY A 47 8.28 -11.96 3.16
CA GLY A 47 8.75 -13.36 3.18
C GLY A 47 7.89 -14.36 2.40
N ASN A 48 6.69 -14.02 1.93
CA ASN A 48 5.86 -14.90 1.10
C ASN A 48 5.09 -14.13 0.02
N CYS A 49 5.77 -13.79 -1.08
CA CYS A 49 5.16 -13.01 -2.17
C CYS A 49 4.00 -13.71 -2.90
N LYS A 50 3.72 -14.99 -2.62
CA LYS A 50 2.52 -15.66 -3.15
C LYS A 50 1.24 -15.21 -2.45
N ASN A 51 1.37 -14.65 -1.24
CA ASN A 51 0.29 -14.01 -0.51
C ASN A 51 0.26 -12.53 -0.89
N PHE A 52 -0.56 -12.21 -1.88
CA PHE A 52 -0.72 -10.83 -2.34
C PHE A 52 -2.18 -10.51 -2.64
N VAL A 53 -2.45 -9.23 -2.76
CA VAL A 53 -3.75 -8.68 -3.14
C VAL A 53 -3.54 -7.52 -4.11
N LEU A 54 -4.41 -7.44 -5.10
CA LEU A 54 -4.50 -6.33 -6.03
C LEU A 54 -5.95 -5.84 -6.01
N LYS A 55 -6.16 -4.54 -5.78
CA LYS A 55 -7.49 -3.94 -5.73
C LYS A 55 -7.56 -2.66 -6.53
N LEU A 56 -8.52 -2.62 -7.46
CA LEU A 56 -8.89 -1.37 -8.12
C LEU A 56 -9.67 -0.49 -7.14
N VAL A 57 -9.21 0.73 -6.93
CA VAL A 57 -9.81 1.69 -6.01
C VAL A 57 -10.09 3.04 -6.68
N PRO A 58 -11.18 3.73 -6.35
CA PRO A 58 -11.53 4.98 -7.02
C PRO A 58 -10.57 6.14 -6.72
N ASN A 59 -9.80 6.07 -5.64
CA ASN A 59 -8.85 7.09 -5.19
C ASN A 59 -7.96 6.52 -4.08
N ARG A 60 -6.92 7.26 -3.67
CA ARG A 60 -6.02 6.88 -2.58
C ARG A 60 -6.35 7.55 -1.24
N LYS A 61 -7.61 7.93 -1.01
CA LYS A 61 -8.01 8.60 0.23
C LYS A 61 -8.17 7.60 1.37
N VAL A 62 -8.03 8.11 2.59
CA VAL A 62 -8.11 7.32 3.83
C VAL A 62 -9.29 6.36 3.87
N PRO A 63 -10.55 6.75 3.58
CA PRO A 63 -11.67 5.80 3.65
C PRO A 63 -11.50 4.63 2.69
N THR A 64 -11.00 4.89 1.50
CA THR A 64 -10.84 3.89 0.44
C THR A 64 -9.71 2.90 0.76
N ILE A 65 -8.57 3.39 1.24
CA ILE A 65 -7.46 2.52 1.67
C ILE A 65 -7.83 1.76 2.96
N LEU A 66 -8.58 2.39 3.88
CA LEU A 66 -9.06 1.72 5.10
C LEU A 66 -9.99 0.56 4.78
N ASP A 67 -10.92 0.73 3.85
CA ASP A 67 -11.82 -0.34 3.40
C ASP A 67 -11.02 -1.49 2.76
N MET A 68 -9.98 -1.15 2.00
CA MET A 68 -9.03 -2.12 1.44
C MET A 68 -8.35 -2.92 2.57
N PHE A 69 -7.79 -2.26 3.59
CA PHE A 69 -7.15 -2.94 4.72
C PHE A 69 -8.12 -3.82 5.49
N LYS A 70 -9.33 -3.32 5.79
CA LYS A 70 -10.38 -4.09 6.50
C LYS A 70 -10.78 -5.36 5.75
N GLU A 71 -10.81 -5.31 4.43
CA GLU A 71 -11.19 -6.45 3.59
C GLU A 71 -10.06 -7.48 3.47
N HIS A 72 -8.81 -7.03 3.32
CA HIS A 72 -7.72 -7.88 2.84
C HIS A 72 -6.61 -8.16 3.85
N VAL A 73 -6.49 -7.37 4.92
CA VAL A 73 -5.39 -7.48 5.89
C VAL A 73 -5.86 -8.13 7.17
N ALA A 74 -5.09 -9.10 7.65
CA ALA A 74 -5.32 -9.74 8.94
C ALA A 74 -4.97 -8.78 10.09
N PRO A 75 -5.80 -8.69 11.15
CA PRO A 75 -5.46 -7.90 12.34
C PRO A 75 -4.09 -8.29 12.92
N GLY A 76 -3.37 -7.33 13.47
CA GLY A 76 -2.03 -7.54 14.04
C GLY A 76 -0.88 -7.53 13.03
N SER A 77 -1.17 -7.43 11.72
CA SER A 77 -0.15 -7.18 10.68
C SER A 77 0.59 -5.87 10.95
N ILE A 78 1.82 -5.78 10.45
CA ILE A 78 2.60 -4.54 10.38
C ILE A 78 2.43 -4.00 8.96
N ILE A 79 1.93 -2.78 8.83
CA ILE A 79 1.75 -2.15 7.52
C ILE A 79 3.04 -1.43 7.14
N VAL A 80 3.61 -1.80 6.00
CA VAL A 80 4.84 -1.22 5.46
C VAL A 80 4.51 -0.45 4.19
N THR A 81 4.80 0.85 4.14
CA THR A 81 4.43 1.69 2.99
C THR A 81 5.51 2.72 2.71
N ASP A 82 5.44 3.31 1.53
CA ASP A 82 6.14 4.56 1.26
C ASP A 82 5.49 5.74 2.02
N GLY A 83 5.98 6.95 1.77
CA GLY A 83 5.54 8.17 2.42
C GLY A 83 4.22 8.77 1.93
N TYR A 84 3.34 8.05 1.23
CA TYR A 84 2.12 8.66 0.70
C TYR A 84 1.16 9.17 1.81
N PRO A 85 0.56 10.38 1.71
CA PRO A 85 -0.06 11.06 2.86
C PRO A 85 -1.29 10.37 3.47
N SER A 86 -1.95 9.45 2.78
CA SER A 86 -3.12 8.76 3.31
C SER A 86 -2.75 7.63 4.28
N TYR A 87 -1.57 7.01 4.12
CA TYR A 87 -1.20 5.83 4.90
C TYR A 87 -1.13 6.08 6.41
N PRO A 88 -0.45 7.12 6.93
CA PRO A 88 -0.31 7.29 8.38
C PRO A 88 -1.66 7.31 9.12
N ARG A 89 -2.62 8.08 8.62
CA ARG A 89 -3.97 8.13 9.21
C ARG A 89 -4.73 6.82 9.02
N THR A 90 -4.58 6.18 7.87
CA THR A 90 -5.27 4.92 7.56
C THR A 90 -4.81 3.79 8.47
N VAL A 91 -3.51 3.67 8.72
CA VAL A 91 -2.93 2.63 9.59
C VAL A 91 -3.38 2.83 11.04
N ILE A 92 -3.44 4.08 11.52
CA ILE A 92 -3.99 4.41 12.84
C ILE A 92 -5.46 3.99 12.94
N GLU A 93 -6.29 4.33 11.95
CA GLU A 93 -7.73 3.96 11.94
C GLU A 93 -7.97 2.46 11.77
N PHE A 94 -7.05 1.75 11.12
CA PHE A 94 -7.08 0.28 11.01
C PHE A 94 -6.65 -0.40 12.33
N GLY A 95 -5.90 0.29 13.18
CA GLY A 95 -5.43 -0.22 14.48
C GLY A 95 -4.20 -1.13 14.35
N SER A 96 -3.25 -0.73 13.51
CA SER A 96 -2.03 -1.51 13.21
C SER A 96 -0.76 -0.67 13.39
N CYS A 97 0.40 -1.33 13.41
CA CYS A 97 1.71 -0.68 13.40
C CYS A 97 2.05 -0.20 11.98
N HIS A 98 2.67 0.97 11.88
CA HIS A 98 3.13 1.53 10.61
C HIS A 98 4.65 1.59 10.57
N GLU A 99 5.24 0.98 9.56
CA GLU A 99 6.64 1.19 9.18
C GLU A 99 6.69 1.95 7.85
N ALA A 100 7.04 3.23 7.93
CA ALA A 100 7.15 4.08 6.75
C ALA A 100 8.58 4.07 6.20
N VAL A 101 8.70 4.02 4.86
CA VAL A 101 9.95 4.19 4.13
C VAL A 101 9.93 5.56 3.46
N ASN A 102 10.92 6.39 3.76
CA ASN A 102 11.05 7.72 3.17
C ASN A 102 12.12 7.70 2.06
N HIS A 103 11.68 7.61 0.80
CA HIS A 103 12.56 7.60 -0.37
C HIS A 103 13.37 8.89 -0.58
N SER A 104 13.06 9.99 0.11
CA SER A 104 13.94 11.16 0.14
C SER A 104 15.15 10.98 1.06
N VAL A 105 15.10 9.99 1.96
CA VAL A 105 16.17 9.67 2.92
C VAL A 105 16.91 8.39 2.49
N GLY A 106 16.20 7.37 2.04
CA GLY A 106 16.78 6.12 1.57
C GLY A 106 15.73 5.06 1.24
N PHE A 107 16.18 3.88 0.82
CA PHE A 107 15.32 2.74 0.45
C PHE A 107 15.02 1.78 1.61
N VAL A 108 15.63 2.01 2.77
CA VAL A 108 15.44 1.22 3.99
C VAL A 108 15.32 2.21 5.14
N ASN A 109 14.33 2.01 6.03
CA ASN A 109 14.18 2.85 7.21
C ASN A 109 15.14 2.45 8.34
N ALA A 110 15.15 3.19 9.45
CA ALA A 110 16.06 2.93 10.57
C ALA A 110 15.80 1.59 11.29
N GLN A 111 14.61 1.00 11.09
CA GLN A 111 14.19 -0.28 11.64
C GLN A 111 14.50 -1.45 10.69
N GLY A 112 14.99 -1.17 9.48
CA GLY A 112 15.30 -2.18 8.47
C GLY A 112 14.15 -2.47 7.49
N ALA A 113 13.01 -1.79 7.60
CA ALA A 113 11.87 -1.98 6.71
C ALA A 113 12.12 -1.39 5.32
N HIS A 114 11.52 -2.01 4.30
CA HIS A 114 11.60 -1.60 2.90
C HIS A 114 10.31 -1.97 2.16
N THR A 115 10.10 -1.42 0.97
CA THR A 115 8.96 -1.74 0.07
C THR A 115 9.38 -2.54 -1.18
N ASN A 116 10.58 -3.12 -1.17
CA ASN A 116 11.17 -3.76 -2.35
C ASN A 116 10.32 -4.89 -2.95
N GLN A 117 9.58 -5.66 -2.13
CA GLN A 117 8.84 -6.81 -2.64
C GLN A 117 7.59 -6.39 -3.41
N ILE A 118 6.97 -5.26 -3.08
CA ILE A 118 5.83 -4.72 -3.84
C ILE A 118 6.31 -3.88 -5.04
N GLU A 119 7.41 -3.15 -4.90
CA GLU A 119 7.92 -2.23 -5.93
C GLU A 119 8.68 -2.95 -7.08
N ASN A 120 9.17 -4.17 -6.85
CA ASN A 120 9.86 -4.99 -7.86
C ASN A 120 9.05 -6.21 -8.31
N LEU A 121 7.72 -6.13 -8.27
CA LEU A 121 6.80 -7.18 -8.76
C LEU A 121 6.85 -7.36 -10.28
#